data_AF-A0A533HYV6-F1
#
_entry.id   AF-A0A533HYV6-F1
#
_cell.length_a   1.000
_cell.length_b   1.000
_cell.length_c   1.000
_cell.angle_alpha   90.00
_cell.angle_beta   90.00
_cell.angle_gamma   90.00
#
_symmetry.space_group_name_H-M   'P 1'
#
loop_
_entity.id
_entity.type
_entity.pdbx_description
1 polymer ?
#
loop_
_entity_poly.entity_id
_entity_poly.type
_entity_poly.pdbx_seq_one_letter_code
_entity_poly.pdbx_strand_id
1 'polypeptide(L)' 'MGSHTVDDAVIRQKLIDAEIPGAVIEFDPEEADRAGAFVEDALSEEDARAAEDGLEPPAPSSNRNGALLALARAKN' A
#
# COMPACT_ATOMS: atom_id res chain seq x y z
N MET A 1 8.98 27.14 -24.54
CA MET A 1 8.94 25.75 -24.04
C MET A 1 7.48 25.46 -23.74
N GLY A 2 6.81 24.70 -24.59
CA GLY A 2 5.36 24.52 -24.56
C GLY A 2 4.94 23.75 -23.32
N SER A 3 4.12 24.38 -22.48
CA SER A 3 3.39 23.71 -21.41
C SER A 3 2.45 22.69 -22.04
N HIS A 4 2.81 21.41 -21.98
CA HIS A 4 1.87 20.33 -22.29
C HIS A 4 0.93 20.24 -21.08
N THR A 5 -0.12 21.07 -21.08
CA THR A 5 -1.24 20.91 -20.17
C THR A 5 -1.91 19.60 -20.59
N VAL A 6 -1.56 18.48 -19.97
CA VAL A 6 -2.12 17.20 -20.42
C VAL A 6 -3.64 17.28 -20.29
N ASP A 7 -4.33 17.01 -21.39
CA ASP A 7 -5.78 17.02 -21.46
C ASP A 7 -6.30 15.68 -20.96
N ASP A 8 -7.14 15.67 -19.91
CA ASP A 8 -7.71 14.44 -19.36
C ASP A 8 -8.54 13.66 -20.40
N ALA A 9 -9.04 14.34 -21.43
CA ALA A 9 -9.70 13.71 -22.57
C ALA A 9 -8.74 12.83 -23.39
N VAL A 10 -7.48 13.25 -23.55
CA VAL A 10 -6.45 12.49 -24.26
C VAL A 10 -6.00 11.28 -23.44
N ILE A 11 -5.81 11.46 -22.13
CA ILE A 11 -5.49 10.34 -21.21
C ILE A 11 -6.59 9.27 -21.27
N ARG A 12 -7.87 9.68 -21.23
CA ARG A 12 -9.00 8.74 -21.34
C ARG A 12 -9.03 7.99 -22.66
N GLN A 13 -8.73 8.66 -23.77
CA GLN A 13 -8.68 7.99 -25.07
C GLN A 13 -7.54 6.96 -25.12
N LYS A 14 -6.35 7.33 -24.62
CA LYS A 14 -5.21 6.41 -24.51
C LYS A 14 -5.53 5.19 -23.64
N LEU A 15 -6.28 5.37 -22.55
CA LEU A 15 -6.74 4.26 -21.69
C LEU A 15 -7.71 3.32 -22.41
N ILE A 16 -8.66 3.86 -23.17
CA ILE A 16 -9.58 3.05 -23.99
C ILE A 16 -8.80 2.23 -25.02
N ASP A 17 -7.78 2.82 -25.64
CA ASP A 17 -6.94 2.14 -26.61
C ASP A 17 -6.08 1.03 -25.95
N ALA A 18 -5.68 1.23 -24.68
CA ALA A 18 -4.93 0.24 -23.90
C ALA A 18 -5.76 -0.99 -23.48
N GLU A 19 -7.09 -0.90 -23.50
CA GLU A 19 -7.98 -2.04 -23.27
C GLU A 19 -8.02 -3.02 -24.47
N ILE A 20 -7.48 -2.63 -25.63
CA ILE A 20 -7.46 -3.47 -26.83
C ILE A 20 -6.34 -4.52 -26.70
N PRO A 21 -6.65 -5.84 -26.77
CA PRO A 21 -5.64 -6.88 -26.67
C PRO A 21 -4.52 -6.75 -27.71
N GLY A 22 -3.28 -6.70 -27.24
CA GLY A 22 -2.09 -6.56 -28.10
C GLY A 22 -1.75 -5.12 -28.50
N ALA A 23 -2.54 -4.12 -28.08
CA ALA A 23 -2.15 -2.73 -28.20
C ALA A 23 -1.11 -2.36 -27.12
N VAL A 24 -0.11 -1.58 -27.51
CA VAL A 24 0.90 -1.02 -26.60
C VAL A 24 0.78 0.50 -26.69
N ILE A 25 0.36 1.13 -25.59
CA ILE A 25 0.12 2.55 -25.51
C ILE A 25 1.14 3.17 -24.55
N GLU A 26 1.80 4.25 -24.97
CA GLU A 26 2.79 4.97 -24.17
C GLU A 26 2.13 6.12 -23.41
N PHE A 27 2.54 6.27 -22.15
CA PHE A 27 2.15 7.36 -21.26
C PHE A 27 3.40 8.07 -20.78
N ASP A 28 3.40 9.40 -20.86
CA ASP A 28 4.41 10.24 -20.21
C ASP A 28 4.26 10.19 -18.68
N PRO A 29 5.29 10.55 -17.88
CA PRO A 29 5.19 10.47 -16.42
C PRO A 29 3.98 11.19 -15.81
N GLU A 30 3.69 12.42 -16.28
CA GLU A 30 2.52 13.20 -15.83
C GLU A 30 1.18 12.62 -16.29
N GLU A 31 1.18 11.88 -17.41
CA GLU A 31 0.01 11.17 -17.91
C GLU A 31 -0.24 9.91 -17.10
N ALA A 32 0.81 9.15 -16.78
CA ALA A 32 0.73 7.92 -16.00
C ALA A 32 0.24 8.18 -14.57
N ASP A 33 0.70 9.25 -13.93
CA ASP A 33 0.22 9.69 -12.61
C ASP A 33 -1.29 9.95 -12.61
N ARG A 34 -1.81 10.61 -13.66
CA ARG A 34 -3.24 10.92 -13.78
C ARG A 34 -4.09 9.77 -14.28
N ALA A 35 -3.52 8.90 -15.09
CA ALA A 35 -4.15 7.68 -15.55
C ALA A 35 -4.28 6.65 -14.41
N GLY A 36 -3.56 6.83 -13.29
CA GLY A 36 -3.41 5.79 -12.27
C GLY A 36 -2.64 4.58 -12.81
N ALA A 37 -1.83 4.79 -13.85
CA ALA A 37 -1.08 3.74 -14.54
C ALA A 37 0.25 3.40 -13.84
N PHE A 38 0.60 4.13 -12.77
CA PHE A 38 1.55 3.59 -11.80
C PHE A 38 0.89 2.39 -11.12
N VAL A 39 1.45 1.21 -11.36
CA VAL A 39 1.02 -0.02 -10.70
C VAL A 39 1.32 0.15 -9.21
N GLU A 40 0.29 0.40 -8.40
CA GLU A 40 0.36 0.15 -6.96
C GLU A 40 0.46 -1.35 -6.74
N ASP A 41 1.66 -1.90 -6.89
CA ASP A 41 2.00 -3.27 -6.45
C ASP A 41 2.14 -3.33 -4.90
N ALA A 42 1.71 -2.27 -4.21
CA ALA A 42 1.66 -2.20 -2.77
C ALA A 42 0.39 -2.89 -2.28
N LEU A 43 0.57 -3.78 -1.31
CA LEU A 43 -0.53 -4.43 -0.61
C LEU A 43 -1.48 -3.38 -0.02
N SER A 44 -2.79 -3.57 -0.15
CA SER A 44 -3.76 -2.67 0.46
C SER A 44 -3.59 -2.65 1.99
N GLU A 45 -3.93 -1.56 2.67
CA GLU A 45 -3.80 -1.46 4.13
C GLU A 45 -4.60 -2.56 4.86
N GLU A 46 -5.76 -2.91 4.31
CA GLU A 46 -6.62 -3.97 4.83
C GLU A 46 -5.98 -5.35 4.64
N ASP A 47 -5.47 -5.64 3.46
CA ASP A 47 -4.77 -6.90 3.16
C ASP A 47 -3.45 -7.02 3.95
N ALA A 48 -2.77 -5.90 4.19
CA ALA A 48 -1.57 -5.83 5.03
C ALA A 48 -1.86 -6.17 6.48
N ARG A 49 -3.02 -5.77 7.03
CA ARG A 49 -3.45 -6.21 8.35
C ARG A 49 -3.92 -7.66 8.38
N ALA A 50 -4.64 -8.10 7.35
CA ALA A 50 -5.11 -9.48 7.27
C ALA A 50 -3.94 -10.48 7.21
N ALA A 51 -2.82 -10.09 6.58
CA ALA A 51 -1.59 -10.87 6.57
C ALA A 51 -0.89 -10.96 7.94
N GLU A 52 -1.09 -9.99 8.85
CA GLU A 52 -0.51 -9.99 10.20
C GLU A 52 -1.10 -11.10 11.09
N ASP A 53 -2.38 -11.43 10.91
CA ASP A 53 -3.11 -12.39 11.75
C ASP A 53 -2.62 -13.85 11.58
N GLY A 54 -1.82 -14.12 10.55
CA GLY A 54 -1.16 -15.41 10.30
C GLY A 54 0.28 -15.52 10.79
N LEU A 55 0.87 -14.46 11.36
CA LEU A 55 2.24 -14.47 11.86
C LEU A 55 2.30 -15.03 13.28
N GLU A 56 3.13 -16.06 13.50
CA GLU A 56 3.45 -16.51 14.86
C GLU A 56 4.09 -15.36 15.65
N PRO A 57 3.68 -15.12 16.91
CA PRO A 57 4.21 -14.02 17.68
C PRO A 57 5.72 -14.21 17.90
N PRO A 58 6.55 -13.15 17.77
CA PRO A 58 7.97 -13.25 18.03
C PRO A 58 8.19 -13.72 19.47
N ALA A 59 9.10 -14.69 19.65
CA ALA A 59 9.34 -15.34 20.94
C ALA A 59 9.42 -14.33 22.10
N PRO A 60 8.77 -14.60 23.25
CA PRO A 60 8.62 -13.61 24.30
C PRO A 60 9.98 -13.20 24.85
N SER A 61 10.35 -11.93 24.66
CA SER A 61 11.51 -11.35 25.32
C SER A 61 11.26 -11.37 26.83
N SER A 62 12.06 -12.16 27.56
CA SER A 62 11.90 -12.33 29.01
C SER A 62 12.38 -11.08 29.74
N ASN A 63 11.45 -10.18 30.10
CA ASN A 63 11.73 -9.08 31.01
C ASN A 63 11.45 -9.49 32.46
N ARG A 64 12.52 -9.64 33.26
CA ARG A 64 12.53 -10.08 34.67
C ARG A 64 11.90 -9.12 35.69
N ASN A 65 11.41 -7.94 35.29
CA ASN A 65 11.03 -6.88 36.24
C ASN A 65 9.62 -7.01 36.84
N GLY A 66 8.77 -7.93 36.37
CA GLY A 66 7.35 -8.01 36.79
C GLY A 66 7.06 -8.68 38.14
N ALA A 67 8.01 -9.41 38.72
CA ALA A 67 7.72 -10.28 39.87
C ALA A 67 7.47 -9.53 41.20
N LEU A 68 8.00 -8.32 41.37
CA LEU A 68 7.90 -7.57 42.64
C LEU A 68 6.52 -6.91 42.84
N LEU A 69 5.78 -6.62 41.76
CA LEU A 69 4.51 -5.88 41.86
C LEU A 69 3.34 -6.77 42.34
N ALA A 70 3.42 -8.08 42.13
CA ALA A 70 2.34 -9.00 42.47
C ALA A 70 2.21 -9.26 43.98
N LEU A 71 3.30 -9.20 44.75
CA LEU A 71 3.28 -9.57 46.17
C LEU A 71 2.68 -8.49 47.09
N ALA A 72 2.64 -7.23 46.64
CA ALA A 72 2.14 -6.11 47.45
C ALA A 72 0.61 -6.06 47.60
N ARG A 73 -0.14 -6.82 46.79
CA ARG A 73 -1.61 -6.77 46.77
C ARG A 73 -2.29 -7.81 47.68
N ALA A 74 -1.55 -8.75 48.24
CA ALA A 74 -2.11 -9.95 48.89
C ALA A 74 -2.37 -9.82 50.41
N LYS A 75 -2.45 -8.62 50.99
CA LYS A 75 -2.63 -8.45 52.45
C LYS A 75 -3.68 -7.44 52.92
N ASN A 76 -4.64 -7.07 52.08
CA ASN A 76 -5.87 -6.38 52.52
C ASN A 76 -7.11 -7.11 51.97
#